data_AF-A0A2N3LAE6-F1
#
_entry.id   AF-A0A2N3LAE6-F1
#
_cell.length_a   1.000
_cell.length_b   1.000
_cell.length_c   1.000
_cell.angle_alpha   90.00
_cell.angle_beta   90.00
_cell.angle_gamma   90.00
#
_symmetry.space_group_name_H-M   'P 1'
#
loop_
_entity.id
_entity.type
_entity.pdbx_description
1 polymer ?
#
loop_
_entity_poly.entity_id
_entity_poly.type
_entity_poly.pdbx_seq_one_letter_code
_entity_poly.pdbx_strand_id
1 'polypeptide(L)'
;MKRSCPYLKKDYCSNQEYYTNSGANNGSKYRHLHCGKTFLTYSASSGKHYNFVVGDALKTGTAGSACSKADEQSADALKDIIAEVCTDDSKTCTGC
;
A
#
# COMPACT_ATOMS: atom_id res chain seq x y z
N MET A 1 4.13 -7.46 18.46
CA MET A 1 3.32 -6.50 17.69
C MET A 1 4.26 -5.51 17.03
N LYS A 2 4.46 -5.57 15.70
CA LYS A 2 5.30 -4.61 14.97
C LYS A 2 4.46 -3.40 14.58
N ARG A 3 4.13 -2.51 15.52
CA ARG A 3 3.84 -1.11 15.15
C ARG A 3 4.54 -0.18 16.12
N SER A 4 5.79 0.09 15.75
CA SER A 4 6.56 1.26 16.17
C SER A 4 7.35 1.78 14.97
N CYS A 5 6.74 1.78 13.77
CA CYS A 5 7.39 2.14 12.52
C CYS A 5 7.03 3.57 12.09
N PRO A 6 7.81 4.59 12.48
CA PRO A 6 7.64 5.96 11.98
C PRO A 6 8.03 6.13 10.50
N TYR A 7 8.31 5.04 9.78
CA TYR A 7 8.88 5.06 8.43
C TYR A 7 8.24 4.03 7.48
N LEU A 8 6.93 4.13 7.27
CA LEU A 8 6.18 3.31 6.29
C LEU A 8 6.84 3.29 4.90
N LYS A 9 7.37 4.45 4.47
CA LYS A 9 8.14 4.60 3.23
C LYS A 9 9.36 3.67 3.15
N LYS A 10 10.06 3.47 4.26
CA LYS A 10 11.25 2.61 4.33
C LYS A 10 10.83 1.14 4.32
N ASP A 11 9.85 0.80 5.15
CA ASP A 11 9.48 -0.59 5.41
C ASP A 11 8.78 -1.23 4.22
N TYR A 12 7.87 -0.50 3.56
CA TYR A 12 7.02 -1.06 2.51
C TYR A 12 7.43 -0.63 1.10
N CYS A 13 8.25 0.41 0.94
CA CYS A 13 8.48 1.03 -0.37
C CYS A 13 9.95 1.32 -0.69
N SER A 14 10.91 0.67 -0.02
CA SER A 14 12.35 0.85 -0.30
C SER A 14 12.79 2.33 -0.28
N ASN A 15 12.20 3.12 0.63
CA ASN A 15 12.41 4.55 0.78
C ASN A 15 12.03 5.40 -0.47
N GLN A 16 11.15 4.89 -1.34
CA GLN A 16 10.63 5.62 -2.51
C GLN A 16 9.29 6.27 -2.22
N GLU A 17 9.04 7.43 -2.83
CA GLU A 17 7.73 8.10 -2.70
C GLU A 17 6.65 7.35 -3.48
N TYR A 18 7.02 6.82 -4.64
CA TYR A 18 6.16 5.94 -5.41
C TYR A 18 6.83 4.58 -5.62
N TYR A 19 6.06 3.51 -5.42
CA TYR A 19 6.49 2.15 -5.66
C TYR A 19 5.53 1.52 -6.66
N THR A 20 6.05 1.02 -7.77
CA THR A 20 5.26 0.47 -8.88
C THR A 20 5.34 -1.05 -8.89
N ASN A 21 4.57 -1.69 -9.77
CA ASN A 21 4.63 -3.14 -9.92
C ASN A 21 6.00 -3.66 -10.39
N SER A 22 6.83 -2.80 -10.98
CA SER A 22 8.21 -3.11 -11.38
C SER A 22 9.24 -2.67 -10.33
N GLY A 23 8.79 -2.26 -9.14
CA GLY A 23 9.63 -1.79 -8.04
C GLY A 23 9.68 -0.26 -7.90
N ALA A 24 10.78 0.19 -7.30
CA ALA A 24 11.08 1.58 -6.99
C ALA A 24 10.94 2.52 -8.20
N ASN A 25 10.12 3.56 -8.10
CA ASN A 25 9.97 4.56 -9.16
C ASN A 25 9.66 5.93 -8.56
N ASN A 26 10.56 6.92 -8.65
CA ASN A 26 10.28 8.28 -8.17
C ASN A 26 9.41 9.10 -9.14
N GLY A 27 8.38 8.49 -9.73
CA GLY A 27 7.46 9.13 -10.66
C GLY A 27 6.02 8.63 -10.51
N SER A 28 5.05 9.46 -10.88
CA SER A 28 3.61 9.19 -10.71
C SER A 28 3.01 8.24 -11.76
N LYS A 29 3.74 7.19 -12.16
CA LYS A 29 3.21 6.21 -13.12
C LYS A 29 2.22 5.29 -12.41
N TYR A 30 0.98 5.29 -12.88
CA TYR A 30 -0.02 4.34 -12.41
C TYR A 30 0.24 2.95 -13.01
N ARG A 31 -0.05 1.88 -12.30
CA ARG A 31 -0.45 1.80 -10.89
C ARG A 31 0.76 1.85 -9.94
N HIS A 32 0.58 2.45 -8.77
CA HIS A 32 1.63 2.56 -7.76
C HIS A 32 1.07 2.62 -6.35
N LEU A 33 1.92 2.34 -5.37
CA LEU A 33 1.77 2.79 -3.99
C LEU A 33 2.42 4.16 -3.84
N HIS A 34 1.69 5.12 -3.29
CA HIS A 34 2.26 6.36 -2.80
C HIS A 34 2.55 6.18 -1.31
N CYS A 35 3.84 6.27 -0.98
CA CYS A 35 4.39 5.93 0.31
C CYS A 35 4.90 7.18 1.01
N GLY A 36 4.02 7.75 1.83
CA GLY A 36 4.38 8.83 2.75
C GLY A 36 5.12 8.30 3.98
N LYS A 37 5.56 9.22 4.84
CA LYS A 37 6.11 8.86 6.15
C LYS A 37 5.07 8.19 7.04
N THR A 38 3.83 8.66 6.95
CA THR A 38 2.69 8.29 7.82
C THR A 38 1.47 7.83 7.04
N PHE A 39 1.58 7.59 5.73
CA PHE A 39 0.45 7.06 4.97
C PHE A 39 0.91 6.11 3.87
N LEU A 40 0.01 5.21 3.48
CA LEU A 40 0.12 4.37 2.30
C LEU A 40 -1.18 4.49 1.50
N THR A 41 -1.01 4.74 0.21
CA THR A 41 -2.10 4.89 -0.74
C THR A 41 -1.86 4.03 -1.95
N TYR A 42 -2.80 3.13 -2.27
CA TYR A 42 -2.79 2.47 -3.57
C TYR A 42 -3.47 3.37 -4.61
N SER A 43 -2.75 3.71 -5.66
CA SER A 43 -3.19 4.53 -6.77
C SER A 43 -3.38 3.63 -7.99
N ALA A 44 -4.62 3.24 -8.25
CA ALA A 44 -4.97 2.29 -9.33
C ALA A 44 -4.97 2.95 -10.72
N SER A 45 -5.35 4.22 -10.77
CA SER A 45 -5.39 5.08 -11.95
C SER A 45 -5.52 6.54 -11.51
N SER A 46 -5.46 7.48 -12.46
CA SER A 46 -5.81 8.87 -12.18
C SER A 46 -7.19 8.95 -11.51
N GLY A 47 -7.27 9.62 -10.36
CA GLY A 47 -8.51 9.81 -9.59
C GLY A 47 -9.00 8.60 -8.79
N LYS A 48 -8.33 7.42 -8.87
CA LYS A 48 -8.72 6.24 -8.11
C LYS A 48 -7.64 5.87 -7.08
N HIS A 49 -7.85 6.36 -5.87
CA HIS A 49 -6.90 6.23 -4.75
C HIS A 49 -7.55 5.53 -3.56
N TYR A 50 -6.80 4.62 -2.95
CA TYR A 50 -7.20 3.86 -1.78
C TYR A 50 -6.22 4.19 -0.65
N ASN A 51 -6.57 5.15 0.21
CA ASN A 51 -5.75 5.55 1.35
C ASN A 51 -5.96 4.57 2.50
N PHE A 52 -5.18 3.49 2.55
CA PHE A 52 -5.43 2.38 3.46
C PHE A 52 -4.62 2.44 4.76
N VAL A 53 -3.54 3.23 4.81
CA VAL A 53 -2.88 3.62 6.07
C VAL A 53 -2.84 5.14 6.16
N VAL A 54 -3.25 5.70 7.30
CA VAL A 54 -3.16 7.14 7.60
C VAL A 54 -2.81 7.32 9.08
N GLY A 55 -1.67 7.96 9.36
CA GLY A 55 -1.09 7.98 10.70
C GLY A 55 -0.81 6.56 11.18
N ASP A 56 -1.29 6.26 12.39
CA ASP A 56 -1.14 4.94 13.01
C ASP A 56 -2.30 3.99 12.68
N ALA A 57 -3.30 4.44 11.91
CA ALA A 57 -4.52 3.68 11.63
C ALA A 57 -4.44 2.90 10.31
N LEU A 58 -4.64 1.58 10.38
CA LEU A 58 -4.97 0.74 9.22
C LEU A 58 -6.48 0.73 8.98
N LYS A 59 -6.90 1.11 7.78
CA LYS A 59 -8.29 1.01 7.32
C LYS A 59 -8.48 -0.32 6.60
N THR A 60 -8.75 -1.38 7.35
CA THR A 60 -8.80 -2.76 6.84
C THR A 60 -9.74 -2.95 5.64
N GLY A 61 -10.92 -2.32 5.65
CA GLY A 61 -11.85 -2.37 4.50
C GLY A 61 -11.30 -1.67 3.24
N THR A 62 -10.59 -0.55 3.41
CA THR A 62 -9.91 0.15 2.30
C THR A 62 -8.69 -0.63 1.80
N ALA A 63 -7.94 -1.26 2.71
CA ALA A 63 -6.82 -2.14 2.37
C ALA A 63 -7.29 -3.36 1.57
N GLY A 64 -8.39 -3.99 2.00
CA GLY A 64 -9.04 -5.07 1.27
C GLY A 64 -9.47 -4.66 -0.14
N SER A 65 -10.13 -3.50 -0.26
CA SER A 65 -10.52 -2.94 -1.57
C SER A 65 -9.31 -2.61 -2.46
N ALA A 66 -8.22 -2.13 -1.87
CA ALA A 66 -6.97 -1.87 -2.57
C ALA A 66 -6.34 -3.17 -3.08
N CYS A 67 -6.33 -4.21 -2.24
CA CYS A 67 -5.80 -5.53 -2.56
C CYS A 67 -6.57 -6.19 -3.71
N SER A 68 -7.90 -6.25 -3.63
CA SER A 68 -8.72 -6.78 -4.72
C SER A 68 -8.52 -5.97 -6.01
N LYS A 69 -8.39 -4.64 -5.91
CA LYS A 69 -8.14 -3.82 -7.10
C LYS A 69 -6.74 -4.04 -7.70
N ALA A 70 -5.74 -4.25 -6.86
CA ALA A 70 -4.39 -4.61 -7.27
C ALA A 70 -4.41 -5.96 -8.01
N ASP A 71 -5.12 -6.95 -7.48
CA ASP A 71 -5.30 -8.27 -8.10
C ASP A 71 -6.02 -8.19 -9.46
N GLU A 72 -7.15 -7.48 -9.54
CA GLU A 72 -7.88 -7.21 -10.80
C GLU A 72 -6.98 -6.58 -11.88
N GLN A 73 -5.96 -5.82 -11.47
CA GLN A 73 -5.04 -5.17 -12.38
C GLN A 73 -3.79 -6.02 -12.66
N SER A 74 -3.62 -7.19 -12.04
CA SER A 74 -2.39 -8.01 -12.07
C SER A 74 -1.17 -7.26 -11.49
N ALA A 75 -1.40 -6.53 -10.41
CA ALA A 75 -0.43 -5.70 -9.69
C ALA A 75 0.25 -6.47 -8.55
N ASP A 76 0.76 -7.66 -8.83
CA ASP A 76 1.14 -8.62 -7.80
C ASP A 76 2.12 -8.06 -6.75
N ALA A 77 3.15 -7.32 -7.15
CA ALA A 77 4.09 -6.72 -6.19
C ALA A 77 3.43 -5.68 -5.28
N LEU A 78 2.43 -4.94 -5.80
CA LEU A 78 1.69 -3.96 -5.01
C LEU A 78 0.67 -4.65 -4.09
N LYS A 79 0.04 -5.74 -4.58
CA LYS A 79 -0.85 -6.59 -3.81
C LYS A 79 -0.13 -7.19 -2.61
N ASP A 80 1.06 -7.74 -2.82
CA ASP A 80 1.88 -8.36 -1.78
C ASP A 80 2.22 -7.36 -0.66
N ILE A 81 2.61 -6.14 -1.02
CA ILE A 81 2.88 -5.09 -0.01
C ILE A 81 1.61 -4.73 0.77
N ILE A 82 0.45 -4.62 0.10
CA ILE A 82 -0.82 -4.33 0.78
C ILE A 82 -1.17 -5.47 1.76
N ALA A 83 -0.96 -6.72 1.36
CA ALA A 83 -1.18 -7.91 2.21
C ALA A 83 -0.23 -7.94 3.41
N GLU A 84 1.04 -7.58 3.20
CA GLU A 84 2.06 -7.50 4.25
C GLU A 84 1.65 -6.48 5.32
N VAL A 85 1.21 -5.28 4.91
CA VAL A 85 0.73 -4.22 5.83
C VAL A 85 -0.42 -4.71 6.71
N CYS A 86 -1.32 -5.52 6.15
CA CYS A 86 -2.44 -6.11 6.89
C CYS A 86 -1.97 -7.14 7.92
N THR A 87 -1.06 -8.01 7.50
CA THR A 87 -0.47 -9.05 8.35
C THR A 87 0.33 -8.45 9.51
N ASP A 88 1.11 -7.40 9.26
CA ASP A 88 1.92 -6.71 10.28
C ASP A 88 1.08 -6.06 11.40
N ASP A 89 -0.11 -5.57 11.06
CA ASP A 89 -1.06 -5.03 12.05
C ASP A 89 -1.87 -6.13 12.78
N SER A 90 -1.60 -7.40 12.47
CA SER A 90 -2.38 -8.57 12.94
C SER A 90 -3.86 -8.44 12.58
N LYS A 91 -4.17 -7.84 11.43
CA LYS A 91 -5.53 -7.63 10.93
C LYS A 91 -5.75 -8.41 9.63
N THR A 92 -6.89 -9.07 9.52
CA THR A 92 -7.36 -9.58 8.23
C THR A 92 -7.98 -8.42 7.44
N CYS A 93 -7.43 -8.10 6.28
CA CYS A 93 -8.01 -7.11 5.37
C CYS A 93 -8.83 -7.84 4.30
N THR A 94 -10.12 -8.04 4.54
CA THR A 94 -11.02 -8.78 3.64
C THR A 94 -10.80 -8.47 2.15
N GLY A 95 -10.35 -9.45 1.36
CA GLY A 95 -10.01 -9.26 -0.06
C GLY A 95 -8.50 -9.30 -0.34
N CYS A 96 -7.72 -9.35 0.73
CA CYS A 96 -6.41 -9.94 0.96
C CYS A 96 -6.58 -11.01 2.06
#